data_AF-A0A9E5G1K5-F1
#
_entry.id   AF-A0A9E5G1K5-F1
#
_cell.length_a   1.000
_cell.length_b   1.000
_cell.length_c   1.000
_cell.angle_alpha   90.00
_cell.angle_beta   90.00
_cell.angle_gamma   90.00
#
_symmetry.space_group_name_H-M   'P 1'
#
loop_
_entity.id
_entity.type
_entity.pdbx_description
1 polymer ?
#
loop_
_entity_poly.entity_id
_entity_poly.type
_entity_poly.pdbx_seq_one_letter_code
_entity_poly.pdbx_strand_id
1 'polypeptide(L)'
;MTIQVMTDETGPSELGGLILAPGYRGHREKLGSLLSLVRFHFLGLHRAMFQDRILAELMGPLTPDSQTLFWEFFGRRFINLSYTEADAFCQHSKEFMTSLLPKEEIYASTLPPEARNLIGKVGEETRPARSMLEKQGFAYHDRCDPFDGGPYLEAAVDSIPLVAATSQATLVAGDDHLDRVGFVSCAANRGLGFRATRGAYALDGKHIRLAKATADSIGAVIGDVVGVTALEPGA
;
A
#
# COMPACT_ATOMS: atom_id res chain seq x y z
N MET A 1 -12.99 10.65 -23.85
CA MET A 1 -11.87 10.51 -22.89
C MET A 1 -10.60 10.93 -23.59
N THR A 2 -9.87 11.84 -22.97
CA THR A 2 -8.50 12.24 -23.32
C THR A 2 -7.54 11.71 -22.26
N ILE A 3 -6.25 11.67 -22.57
CA ILE A 3 -5.16 11.32 -21.68
C ILE A 3 -4.22 12.52 -21.66
N GLN A 4 -3.83 12.99 -20.46
CA GLN A 4 -2.86 14.05 -20.31
C GLN A 4 -1.78 13.60 -19.32
N VAL A 5 -0.52 13.80 -19.70
CA VAL A 5 0.60 13.53 -18.81
C VAL A 5 0.75 14.71 -17.85
N MET A 6 0.83 14.40 -16.56
CA MET A 6 0.95 15.39 -15.51
C MET A 6 1.99 14.96 -14.49
N THR A 7 2.60 15.95 -13.82
CA THR A 7 3.50 15.73 -12.69
C THR A 7 2.78 16.17 -11.41
N ASP A 8 2.72 15.27 -10.42
CA ASP A 8 2.19 15.60 -9.11
C ASP A 8 3.31 16.14 -8.21
N GLU A 9 3.44 17.47 -8.18
CA GLU A 9 4.48 18.15 -7.39
C GLU A 9 4.08 18.37 -5.92
N THR A 10 2.88 17.93 -5.52
CA THR A 10 2.41 18.13 -4.13
C THR A 10 3.06 17.16 -3.13
N GLY A 11 3.80 16.16 -3.62
CA GLY A 11 4.62 15.26 -2.82
C GLY A 11 3.87 14.41 -1.80
N PRO A 12 2.77 13.71 -2.16
CA PRO A 12 2.00 12.88 -1.24
C PRO A 12 2.82 11.72 -0.67
N SER A 13 2.37 11.16 0.45
CA SER A 13 2.92 9.88 0.92
C SER A 13 2.52 8.75 -0.04
N GLU A 14 3.35 7.72 -0.14
CA GLU A 14 3.12 6.61 -1.07
C GLU A 14 3.18 5.27 -0.33
N LEU A 15 2.22 4.39 -0.62
CA LEU A 15 2.29 2.97 -0.29
C LEU A 15 3.05 2.20 -1.36
N GLY A 16 4.36 2.37 -1.39
CA GLY A 16 5.25 1.60 -2.26
C GLY A 16 5.49 0.18 -1.76
N GLY A 17 5.79 -0.74 -2.69
CA GLY A 17 6.39 -2.04 -2.41
C GLY A 17 5.59 -3.00 -1.51
N LEU A 18 4.84 -3.92 -2.11
CA LEU A 18 4.23 -5.06 -1.40
C LEU A 18 4.71 -6.38 -2.00
N ILE A 19 5.82 -6.89 -1.47
CA ILE A 19 6.45 -8.09 -2.00
C ILE A 19 6.38 -9.20 -0.94
N LEU A 20 5.83 -10.33 -1.35
CA LEU A 20 5.83 -11.55 -0.57
C LEU A 20 6.34 -12.69 -1.44
N ALA A 21 7.27 -13.48 -0.91
CA ALA A 21 7.81 -14.62 -1.62
C ALA A 21 6.68 -15.60 -2.00
N PRO A 22 6.71 -16.24 -3.19
CA PRO A 22 5.58 -16.99 -3.73
C PRO A 22 4.96 -18.01 -2.77
N GLY A 23 5.79 -18.74 -2.01
CA GLY A 23 5.33 -19.75 -1.04
C GLY A 23 4.54 -19.21 0.17
N TYR A 24 4.54 -17.89 0.40
CA TYR A 24 3.78 -17.24 1.46
C TYR A 24 2.52 -16.53 0.95
N ARG A 25 2.33 -16.46 -0.38
CA ARG A 25 1.11 -15.89 -0.99
C ARG A 25 -0.07 -16.84 -0.75
N GLY A 26 -1.25 -16.28 -0.48
CA GLY A 26 -2.44 -17.09 -0.16
C GLY A 26 -2.33 -17.92 1.13
N HIS A 27 -1.30 -17.69 1.96
CA HIS A 27 -1.10 -18.42 3.21
C HIS A 27 -2.30 -18.26 4.16
N ARG A 28 -2.64 -19.30 4.93
CA ARG A 28 -3.77 -19.30 5.88
C ARG A 28 -3.74 -18.15 6.89
N GLU A 29 -2.54 -17.71 7.26
CA GLU A 29 -2.33 -16.56 8.15
C GLU A 29 -2.54 -15.20 7.45
N LYS A 30 -2.90 -15.17 6.16
CA LYS A 30 -3.11 -13.96 5.37
C LYS A 30 -1.94 -12.97 5.44
N LEU A 31 -0.71 -13.47 5.25
CA LEU A 31 0.51 -12.68 5.44
C LEU A 31 0.59 -11.44 4.54
N GLY A 32 0.05 -11.51 3.31
CA GLY A 32 -0.06 -10.32 2.45
C GLY A 32 -0.99 -9.24 3.00
N SER A 33 -2.10 -9.63 3.62
CA SER A 33 -3.01 -8.71 4.33
C SER A 33 -2.32 -8.09 5.53
N LEU A 34 -1.63 -8.91 6.34
CA LEU A 34 -0.85 -8.42 7.47
C LEU A 34 0.18 -7.38 7.03
N LEU A 35 1.02 -7.69 6.06
CA LEU A 35 2.07 -6.78 5.56
C LEU A 35 1.47 -5.49 5.00
N SER A 36 0.34 -5.58 4.30
CA SER A 36 -0.29 -4.41 3.72
C SER A 36 -0.93 -3.51 4.79
N LEU A 37 -1.76 -4.07 5.66
CA LEU A 37 -2.59 -3.31 6.58
C LEU A 37 -1.84 -2.80 7.81
N VAL A 38 -0.78 -3.48 8.26
CA VAL A 38 0.04 -3.02 9.40
C VAL A 38 0.72 -1.67 9.12
N ARG A 39 0.87 -1.28 7.85
CA ARG A 39 1.37 0.04 7.45
C ARG A 39 0.44 1.14 7.94
N PHE A 40 -0.88 0.95 7.90
CA PHE A 40 -1.85 1.92 8.41
C PHE A 40 -1.78 2.06 9.94
N HIS A 41 -1.48 0.97 10.63
CA HIS A 41 -1.16 1.01 12.06
C HIS A 41 0.09 1.87 12.33
N PHE A 42 1.16 1.69 11.56
CA PHE A 42 2.35 2.54 11.67
C PHE A 42 2.02 4.02 11.37
N LEU A 43 1.24 4.29 10.32
CA LEU A 43 0.78 5.64 9.98
C LEU A 43 0.02 6.30 11.12
N GLY A 44 -0.91 5.58 11.75
CA GLY A 44 -1.68 6.10 12.90
C GLY A 44 -0.80 6.45 14.10
N LEU A 45 0.23 5.65 14.39
CA LEU A 45 1.18 5.94 15.47
C LEU A 45 2.14 7.09 15.16
N HIS A 46 2.42 7.33 13.88
CA HIS A 46 3.48 8.22 13.43
C HIS A 46 2.97 9.28 12.45
N ARG A 47 1.74 9.76 12.64
CA ARG A 47 1.03 10.65 11.70
C ARG A 47 1.85 11.86 11.23
N ALA A 48 2.66 12.45 12.11
CA ALA A 48 3.51 13.60 11.80
C ALA A 48 4.63 13.31 10.78
N MET A 49 4.94 12.04 10.48
CA MET A 49 5.92 11.64 9.47
C MET A 49 5.33 11.60 8.04
N PHE A 50 4.02 11.73 7.90
CA PHE A 50 3.29 11.50 6.65
C PHE A 50 2.51 12.74 6.21
N GLN A 51 2.28 12.85 4.91
CA GLN A 51 1.44 13.90 4.33
C GLN A 51 -0.04 13.63 4.57
N ASP A 52 -0.89 14.63 4.35
CA ASP A 52 -2.33 14.50 4.51
C ASP A 52 -2.96 13.60 3.43
N ARG A 53 -2.33 13.52 2.26
CA ARG A 53 -2.73 12.65 1.16
C ARG A 53 -1.74 11.49 1.02
N ILE A 54 -2.29 10.29 0.84
CA ILE A 54 -1.52 9.09 0.51
C ILE A 54 -2.03 8.46 -0.78
N LEU A 55 -1.12 8.00 -1.62
CA LEU A 55 -1.43 7.26 -2.85
C LEU A 55 -0.86 5.84 -2.83
N ALA A 56 -1.45 4.98 -3.64
CA ALA A 56 -0.97 3.64 -3.94
C ALA A 56 -1.03 3.42 -5.45
N GLU A 57 0.12 3.10 -6.03
CA GLU A 57 0.22 2.71 -7.43
C GLU A 57 -0.07 1.22 -7.56
N LEU A 58 -1.03 0.88 -8.43
CA LEU A 58 -1.42 -0.51 -8.64
C LEU A 58 -1.03 -0.96 -10.04
N MET A 59 -0.20 -1.99 -10.09
CA MET A 59 0.31 -2.56 -11.34
C MET A 59 -0.82 -2.97 -12.29
N GLY A 60 -0.71 -2.47 -13.52
CA GLY A 60 -1.59 -2.78 -14.63
C GLY A 60 -1.47 -4.23 -15.12
N PRO A 61 -2.27 -4.64 -16.11
CA PRO A 61 -2.17 -5.98 -16.68
C PRO A 61 -0.87 -6.15 -17.48
N LEU A 62 -0.09 -7.17 -17.11
CA LEU A 62 1.11 -7.57 -17.84
C LEU A 62 0.83 -8.75 -18.77
N THR A 63 1.55 -8.80 -19.87
CA THR A 63 1.61 -9.97 -20.76
C THR A 63 2.48 -11.07 -20.13
N PRO A 64 2.42 -12.33 -20.61
CA PRO A 64 3.22 -13.42 -20.06
C PRO A 64 4.74 -13.21 -20.11
N ASP A 65 5.22 -12.41 -21.05
CA ASP A 65 6.61 -11.96 -21.20
C ASP A 65 6.95 -10.69 -20.39
N SER A 66 6.10 -10.34 -19.41
CA SER A 66 6.28 -9.20 -18.50
C SER A 66 6.38 -7.84 -19.23
N GLN A 67 5.66 -7.69 -20.34
CA GLN A 67 5.45 -6.42 -21.02
C GLN A 67 4.05 -5.88 -20.71
N THR A 68 3.72 -4.70 -21.23
CA THR A 68 2.37 -4.15 -21.20
C THR A 68 1.98 -3.62 -22.56
N LEU A 69 0.78 -3.99 -23.02
CA LEU A 69 0.23 -3.47 -24.27
C LEU A 69 -0.02 -1.96 -24.19
N PHE A 70 -0.23 -1.42 -22.99
CA PHE A 70 -0.40 0.02 -22.83
C PHE A 70 0.86 0.76 -23.29
N TRP A 71 2.04 0.35 -22.81
CA TRP A 71 3.33 0.92 -23.24
C TRP A 71 3.53 0.81 -24.74
N GLU A 72 3.30 -0.37 -25.31
CA GLU A 72 3.52 -0.63 -26.74
C GLU A 72 2.70 0.30 -27.65
N PHE A 73 1.48 0.65 -27.23
CA PHE A 73 0.59 1.50 -28.04
C PHE A 73 0.59 2.97 -27.64
N PHE A 74 1.04 3.32 -26.43
CA PHE A 74 1.14 4.70 -25.95
C PHE A 74 2.60 5.15 -25.82
N GLY A 75 3.31 4.74 -24.77
CA GLY A 75 4.65 5.25 -24.44
C GLY A 75 5.68 5.01 -25.55
N ARG A 76 5.68 3.81 -26.15
CA ARG A 76 6.63 3.43 -27.21
C ARG A 76 6.54 4.30 -28.46
N ARG A 77 5.40 4.97 -28.68
CA ARG A 77 5.22 5.91 -29.80
C ARG A 77 6.03 7.19 -29.66
N PHE A 78 6.42 7.53 -28.44
CA PHE A 78 7.21 8.72 -28.12
C PHE A 78 8.63 8.36 -27.70
N ILE A 79 8.78 7.22 -27.02
CA ILE A 79 10.04 6.73 -26.46
C ILE A 79 10.31 5.38 -27.12
N ASN A 80 11.21 5.33 -28.10
CA ASN A 80 11.46 4.10 -28.88
C ASN A 80 12.28 3.05 -28.11
N LEU A 81 11.75 2.62 -26.96
CA LEU A 81 12.26 1.57 -26.08
C LEU A 81 11.12 0.58 -25.81
N SER A 82 11.45 -0.69 -25.65
CA SER A 82 10.52 -1.67 -25.05
C SER A 82 10.21 -1.28 -23.60
N TYR A 83 9.15 -1.86 -23.02
CA TYR A 83 8.78 -1.59 -21.63
C TYR A 83 9.94 -1.94 -20.67
N THR A 84 10.59 -3.08 -20.86
CA THR A 84 11.73 -3.49 -20.03
C THR A 84 12.93 -2.53 -20.15
N GLU A 85 13.23 -2.05 -21.36
CA GLU A 85 14.32 -1.07 -21.55
C GLU A 85 13.97 0.28 -20.92
N ALA A 86 12.72 0.73 -21.05
CA ALA A 86 12.25 1.98 -20.48
C ALA A 86 12.21 1.93 -18.94
N ASP A 87 11.73 0.83 -18.36
CA ASP A 87 11.73 0.58 -16.91
C ASP A 87 13.16 0.56 -16.35
N ALA A 88 14.07 -0.17 -16.99
CA ALA A 88 15.48 -0.20 -16.60
C ALA A 88 16.13 1.20 -16.69
N PHE A 89 15.83 1.96 -17.73
CA PHE A 89 16.35 3.33 -17.89
C PHE A 89 15.77 4.30 -16.84
N CYS A 90 14.51 4.11 -16.46
CA CYS A 90 13.81 4.91 -15.44
C CYS A 90 14.49 4.84 -14.06
N GLN A 91 15.22 3.75 -13.76
CA GLN A 91 16.02 3.61 -12.54
C GLN A 91 17.22 4.59 -12.49
N HIS A 92 17.65 5.12 -13.64
CA HIS A 92 18.77 6.04 -13.76
C HIS A 92 18.33 7.49 -14.00
N SER A 93 17.29 7.71 -14.80
CA SER A 93 16.74 9.04 -15.07
C SER A 93 15.26 8.98 -15.38
N LYS A 94 14.48 9.89 -14.80
CA LYS A 94 13.05 10.10 -15.12
C LYS A 94 12.83 11.21 -16.14
N GLU A 95 13.88 11.94 -16.53
CA GLU A 95 13.78 13.13 -17.40
C GLU A 95 13.23 12.79 -18.79
N PHE A 96 13.56 11.61 -19.32
CA PHE A 96 13.06 11.19 -20.63
C PHE A 96 11.53 11.09 -20.66
N MET A 97 10.89 10.68 -19.55
CA MET A 97 9.44 10.63 -19.45
C MET A 97 8.85 12.04 -19.55
N THR A 98 9.35 12.99 -18.77
CA THR A 98 8.86 14.38 -18.77
C THR A 98 9.18 15.14 -20.06
N SER A 99 10.24 14.74 -20.77
CA SER A 99 10.73 15.44 -21.96
C SER A 99 10.18 14.88 -23.27
N LEU A 100 9.92 13.57 -23.34
CA LEU A 100 9.50 12.90 -24.57
C LEU A 100 8.00 12.60 -24.61
N LEU A 101 7.36 12.43 -23.45
CA LEU A 101 5.91 12.27 -23.44
C LEU A 101 5.21 13.59 -23.82
N PRO A 102 4.03 13.48 -24.46
CA PRO A 102 3.26 14.63 -24.94
C PRO A 102 2.76 15.48 -23.77
N LYS A 103 2.83 16.80 -23.94
CA LYS A 103 2.35 17.77 -22.93
C LYS A 103 0.86 18.09 -23.10
N GLU A 104 0.40 17.99 -24.34
CA GLU A 104 -0.99 18.18 -24.73
C GLU A 104 -1.82 16.90 -24.53
N GLU A 105 -3.13 17.09 -24.50
CA GLU A 105 -4.07 15.97 -24.41
C GLU A 105 -4.03 15.07 -25.66
N ILE A 106 -4.12 13.76 -25.44
CA ILE A 106 -4.30 12.75 -26.48
C ILE A 106 -5.70 12.17 -26.38
N TYR A 107 -6.41 12.13 -27.51
CA TYR A 107 -7.65 11.38 -27.59
C TYR A 107 -7.39 9.89 -27.40
N ALA A 108 -7.94 9.28 -26.35
CA ALA A 108 -7.80 7.84 -26.10
C ALA A 108 -8.37 6.98 -27.25
N SER A 109 -9.21 7.55 -28.12
CA SER A 109 -9.71 6.90 -29.33
C SER A 109 -8.66 6.69 -30.43
N THR A 110 -7.48 7.30 -30.34
CA THR A 110 -6.35 7.02 -31.24
C THR A 110 -5.61 5.73 -30.86
N LEU A 111 -5.80 5.26 -29.63
CA LEU A 111 -5.27 3.98 -29.17
C LEU A 111 -6.18 2.84 -29.66
N PRO A 112 -5.61 1.67 -29.99
CA PRO A 112 -6.42 0.51 -30.32
C PRO A 112 -7.23 0.05 -29.09
N PRO A 113 -8.38 -0.63 -29.30
CA PRO A 113 -9.28 -1.03 -28.22
C PRO A 113 -8.59 -1.78 -27.07
N GLU A 114 -7.66 -2.68 -27.39
CA GLU A 114 -6.90 -3.47 -26.43
C GLU A 114 -6.07 -2.62 -25.48
N ALA A 115 -5.45 -1.52 -25.93
CA ALA A 115 -4.68 -0.62 -25.08
C ALA A 115 -5.59 0.31 -24.26
N ARG A 116 -6.63 0.85 -24.90
CA ARG A 116 -7.60 1.74 -24.24
C ARG A 116 -8.34 1.03 -23.10
N ASN A 117 -8.59 -0.27 -23.23
CA ASN A 117 -9.26 -1.06 -22.21
C ASN A 117 -8.39 -1.32 -20.97
N LEU A 118 -7.08 -1.04 -21.01
CA LEU A 118 -6.16 -1.21 -19.88
C LEU A 118 -6.08 0.02 -18.97
N ILE A 119 -6.53 1.19 -19.44
CA ILE A 119 -6.47 2.45 -18.68
C ILE A 119 -7.27 2.32 -17.38
N GLY A 120 -6.59 2.55 -16.25
CA GLY A 120 -7.15 2.45 -14.90
C GLY A 120 -7.50 1.02 -14.47
N LYS A 121 -7.01 0.00 -15.19
CA LYS A 121 -7.22 -1.42 -14.85
C LYS A 121 -6.03 -1.98 -14.10
N VAL A 122 -6.32 -2.87 -13.16
CA VAL A 122 -5.31 -3.64 -12.44
C VAL A 122 -5.17 -5.02 -13.08
N GLY A 123 -3.97 -5.62 -13.00
CA GLY A 123 -3.78 -7.03 -13.33
C GLY A 123 -4.55 -7.96 -12.37
N GLU A 124 -4.77 -9.22 -12.77
CA GLU A 124 -5.49 -10.21 -11.96
C GLU A 124 -4.87 -10.41 -10.57
N GLU A 125 -3.54 -10.55 -10.51
CA GLU A 125 -2.78 -10.69 -9.26
C GLU A 125 -2.85 -9.45 -8.36
N THR A 126 -3.18 -8.28 -8.92
CA THR A 126 -3.27 -6.99 -8.21
C THR A 126 -4.67 -6.73 -7.65
N ARG A 127 -5.71 -7.43 -8.13
CA ARG A 127 -7.11 -7.26 -7.66
C ARG A 127 -7.28 -7.38 -6.14
N PRO A 128 -6.65 -8.34 -5.43
CA PRO A 128 -6.79 -8.45 -3.99
C PRO A 128 -6.23 -7.24 -3.25
N ALA A 129 -5.10 -6.68 -3.71
CA ALA A 129 -4.51 -5.48 -3.14
C ALA A 129 -5.42 -4.26 -3.34
N ARG A 130 -5.99 -4.11 -4.54
CA ARG A 130 -6.99 -3.07 -4.84
C ARG A 130 -8.16 -3.12 -3.85
N SER A 131 -8.80 -4.27 -3.71
CA SER A 131 -9.96 -4.43 -2.82
C SER A 131 -9.62 -4.12 -1.36
N MET A 132 -8.40 -4.45 -0.93
CA MET A 132 -7.95 -4.16 0.43
C MET A 132 -7.80 -2.66 0.68
N LEU A 133 -7.26 -1.92 -0.28
CA LEU A 133 -7.14 -0.46 -0.21
C LEU A 133 -8.51 0.23 -0.26
N GLU A 134 -9.41 -0.23 -1.14
CA GLU A 134 -10.77 0.32 -1.23
C GLU A 134 -11.54 0.18 0.09
N LYS A 135 -11.35 -0.93 0.82
CA LYS A 135 -11.89 -1.11 2.19
C LYS A 135 -11.30 -0.13 3.22
N GLN A 136 -10.14 0.46 2.93
CA GLN A 136 -9.50 1.48 3.74
C GLN A 136 -9.83 2.90 3.27
N GLY A 137 -10.78 3.06 2.36
CA GLY A 137 -11.24 4.36 1.87
C GLY A 137 -10.43 4.90 0.69
N PHE A 138 -9.52 4.11 0.12
CA PHE A 138 -8.82 4.52 -1.10
C PHE A 138 -9.77 4.53 -2.30
N ALA A 139 -9.71 5.59 -3.09
CA ALA A 139 -10.54 5.79 -4.27
C ALA A 139 -9.70 6.07 -5.51
N TYR A 140 -10.25 5.69 -6.68
CA TYR A 140 -9.67 6.02 -7.97
C TYR A 140 -10.08 7.43 -8.38
N HIS A 141 -9.11 8.24 -8.79
CA HIS A 141 -9.32 9.64 -9.20
C HIS A 141 -8.87 9.91 -10.64
N ASP A 142 -9.18 8.98 -11.55
CA ASP A 142 -8.90 9.13 -12.99
C ASP A 142 -7.41 9.33 -13.34
N ARG A 143 -6.50 8.82 -12.49
CA ARG A 143 -5.05 8.86 -12.68
C ARG A 143 -4.48 7.46 -12.84
N CYS A 144 -3.59 7.28 -13.80
CA CYS A 144 -2.92 5.99 -14.03
C CYS A 144 -1.45 6.16 -14.36
N ASP A 145 -0.71 5.08 -14.17
CA ASP A 145 0.71 4.99 -14.49
C ASP A 145 0.94 5.13 -16.01
N PRO A 146 1.92 5.96 -16.44
CA PRO A 146 2.19 6.17 -17.86
C PRO A 146 2.88 4.99 -18.55
N PHE A 147 3.42 4.01 -17.81
CA PHE A 147 4.00 2.81 -18.38
C PHE A 147 2.97 1.73 -18.62
N ASP A 148 2.21 1.34 -17.58
CA ASP A 148 1.34 0.16 -17.64
C ASP A 148 -0.16 0.45 -17.65
N GLY A 149 -0.57 1.70 -17.46
CA GLY A 149 -1.97 2.13 -17.40
C GLY A 149 -2.68 1.74 -16.10
N GLY A 150 -1.95 1.21 -15.12
CA GLY A 150 -2.43 0.83 -13.79
C GLY A 150 -2.93 2.02 -13.00
N PRO A 151 -4.03 1.90 -12.23
CA PRO A 151 -4.63 3.03 -11.53
C PRO A 151 -3.82 3.47 -10.31
N TYR A 152 -3.83 4.77 -10.06
CA TYR A 152 -3.48 5.31 -8.75
C TYR A 152 -4.73 5.40 -7.90
N LEU A 153 -4.67 4.84 -6.69
CA LEU A 153 -5.69 5.02 -5.68
C LEU A 153 -5.20 5.94 -4.57
N GLU A 154 -6.11 6.70 -3.97
CA GLU A 154 -5.74 7.71 -2.98
C GLU A 154 -6.72 7.79 -1.82
N ALA A 155 -6.23 8.23 -0.68
CA ALA A 155 -7.05 8.55 0.48
C ALA A 155 -6.47 9.76 1.23
N ALA A 156 -7.35 10.47 1.94
CA ALA A 156 -6.91 11.35 3.02
C ALA A 156 -6.50 10.46 4.22
N VAL A 157 -5.28 10.63 4.73
CA VAL A 157 -4.70 9.75 5.76
C VAL A 157 -5.59 9.64 6.99
N ASP A 158 -6.14 10.75 7.45
CA ASP A 158 -6.99 10.80 8.65
C ASP A 158 -8.39 10.18 8.43
N SER A 159 -8.78 9.93 7.19
CA SER A 159 -10.02 9.23 6.84
C SER A 159 -9.85 7.71 6.73
N ILE A 160 -8.62 7.20 6.81
CA ILE A 160 -8.35 5.77 6.71
C ILE A 160 -8.82 5.07 8.01
N PRO A 161 -9.72 4.07 7.94
CA PRO A 161 -10.30 3.43 9.12
C PRO A 161 -9.25 2.87 10.10
N LEU A 162 -8.22 2.18 9.60
CA LEU A 162 -7.18 1.64 10.47
C LEU A 162 -6.27 2.72 11.07
N VAL A 163 -6.05 3.84 10.37
CA VAL A 163 -5.31 4.98 10.93
C VAL A 163 -6.11 5.57 12.10
N ALA A 164 -7.40 5.85 11.87
CA ALA A 164 -8.30 6.40 12.88
C ALA A 164 -8.52 5.47 14.08
N ALA A 165 -8.50 4.15 13.88
CA ALA A 165 -8.65 3.15 14.93
C ALA A 165 -7.36 2.88 15.73
N THR A 166 -6.24 3.47 15.34
CA THR A 166 -4.95 3.26 16.00
C THR A 166 -4.84 4.11 17.26
N SER A 167 -4.40 3.49 18.35
CA SER A 167 -4.14 4.17 19.62
C SER A 167 -2.97 3.54 20.37
N GLN A 168 -2.65 4.06 21.55
CA GLN A 168 -1.60 3.56 22.42
C GLN A 168 -2.17 3.18 23.79
N ALA A 169 -1.62 2.11 24.37
CA ALA A 169 -1.97 1.61 25.70
C ALA A 169 -0.73 1.10 26.44
N THR A 170 -0.78 1.09 27.77
CA THR A 170 0.29 0.56 28.62
C THR A 170 0.09 -0.94 28.83
N LEU A 171 1.12 -1.73 28.50
CA LEU A 171 1.12 -3.17 28.71
C LEU A 171 1.10 -3.50 30.21
N VAL A 172 0.12 -4.27 30.66
CA VAL A 172 -0.01 -4.70 32.05
C VAL A 172 0.00 -6.23 32.16
N ALA A 173 0.39 -6.74 33.33
CA ALA A 173 0.15 -8.13 33.67
C ALA A 173 -1.37 -8.41 33.76
N GLY A 174 -1.78 -9.63 33.46
CA GLY A 174 -3.13 -10.10 33.70
C GLY A 174 -3.41 -11.40 32.96
N ASP A 175 -4.61 -11.93 33.18
CA ASP A 175 -5.02 -13.24 32.70
C ASP A 175 -5.16 -13.32 31.17
N ASP A 176 -5.11 -14.56 30.66
CA ASP A 176 -5.20 -14.94 29.25
C ASP A 176 -6.58 -14.71 28.60
N HIS A 177 -7.50 -13.99 29.26
CA HIS A 177 -8.79 -13.67 28.65
C HIS A 177 -8.64 -12.54 27.63
N LEU A 178 -8.18 -12.90 26.44
CA LEU A 178 -7.99 -12.04 25.28
C LEU A 178 -9.21 -12.19 24.37
N ASP A 179 -10.00 -11.12 24.25
CA ASP A 179 -11.32 -11.12 23.60
C ASP A 179 -11.34 -10.42 22.23
N ARG A 180 -10.23 -9.79 21.83
CA ARG A 180 -10.09 -9.04 20.58
C ARG A 180 -8.86 -9.50 19.80
N VAL A 181 -8.85 -9.20 18.49
CA VAL A 181 -7.70 -9.39 17.61
C VAL A 181 -7.35 -8.07 16.95
N GLY A 182 -6.05 -7.77 16.84
CA GLY A 182 -5.59 -6.50 16.31
C GLY A 182 -4.13 -6.50 15.92
N PHE A 183 -3.70 -5.40 15.31
CA PHE A 183 -2.28 -5.09 15.23
C PHE A 183 -1.82 -4.56 16.57
N VAL A 184 -0.71 -5.10 17.05
CA VAL A 184 -0.03 -4.61 18.25
C VAL A 184 1.43 -4.39 17.94
N SER A 185 1.99 -3.32 18.48
CA SER A 185 3.38 -2.95 18.24
C SER A 185 4.07 -2.41 19.47
N CYS A 186 5.39 -2.49 19.45
CA CYS A 186 6.22 -1.76 20.38
C CYS A 186 7.17 -0.86 19.56
N ALA A 187 7.32 0.39 20.01
CA ALA A 187 8.41 1.24 19.53
C ALA A 187 9.74 0.61 19.96
N ALA A 188 10.83 1.01 19.29
CA ALA A 188 12.18 0.47 19.41
C ALA A 188 12.77 0.44 20.83
N ASN A 189 12.23 -0.38 21.72
CA ASN A 189 12.80 -0.63 23.01
C ASN A 189 13.97 -1.61 22.79
N ARG A 190 15.13 -1.29 23.37
CA ARG A 190 16.31 -2.18 23.38
C ARG A 190 16.95 -2.46 22.01
N GLY A 191 16.92 -1.49 21.09
CA GLY A 191 17.70 -1.54 19.84
C GLY A 191 17.10 -2.39 18.71
N LEU A 192 15.87 -2.90 18.87
CA LEU A 192 15.22 -3.75 17.86
C LEU A 192 14.58 -2.95 16.72
N GLY A 193 14.29 -1.65 16.89
CA GLY A 193 13.48 -0.90 15.94
C GLY A 193 11.99 -1.15 16.13
N PHE A 194 11.15 -0.58 15.26
CA PHE A 194 9.70 -0.83 15.27
C PHE A 194 9.41 -2.32 15.03
N ARG A 195 8.51 -2.89 15.83
CA ARG A 195 8.01 -4.26 15.68
C ARG A 195 6.50 -4.25 15.82
N ALA A 196 5.83 -4.91 14.88
CA ALA A 196 4.39 -5.08 14.91
C ALA A 196 4.02 -6.50 14.51
N THR A 197 2.93 -7.01 15.07
CA THR A 197 2.35 -8.30 14.71
C THR A 197 0.84 -8.24 14.83
N ARG A 198 0.15 -9.25 14.30
CA ARG A 198 -1.27 -9.48 14.57
C ARG A 198 -1.37 -10.43 15.76
N GLY A 199 -2.13 -10.05 16.79
CA GLY A 199 -2.27 -10.86 18.00
C GLY A 199 -3.62 -10.66 18.67
N ALA A 200 -3.95 -11.63 19.54
CA ALA A 200 -5.07 -11.46 20.45
C ALA A 200 -4.67 -10.49 21.57
N TYR A 201 -5.61 -9.65 22.00
CA TYR A 201 -5.41 -8.71 23.09
C TYR A 201 -6.71 -8.49 23.87
N ALA A 202 -6.59 -7.96 25.07
CA ALA A 202 -7.68 -7.34 25.80
C ALA A 202 -7.31 -5.90 26.12
N LEU A 203 -8.28 -4.98 26.02
CA LEU A 203 -8.07 -3.55 26.26
C LEU A 203 -9.09 -3.04 27.27
N ASP A 204 -8.60 -2.50 28.38
CA ASP A 204 -9.38 -1.86 29.44
C ASP A 204 -8.88 -0.43 29.66
N GLY A 205 -9.61 0.53 29.10
CA GLY A 205 -9.20 1.93 29.05
C GLY A 205 -7.86 2.11 28.34
N LYS A 206 -6.82 2.47 29.10
CA LYS A 206 -5.44 2.65 28.61
C LYS A 206 -4.53 1.48 28.95
N HIS A 207 -5.06 0.38 29.46
CA HIS A 207 -4.31 -0.81 29.83
C HIS A 207 -4.60 -1.94 28.85
N ILE A 208 -3.53 -2.54 28.32
CA ILE A 208 -3.63 -3.63 27.36
C ILE A 208 -2.94 -4.88 27.91
N ARG A 209 -3.54 -6.03 27.64
CA ARG A 209 -2.98 -7.36 27.92
C ARG A 209 -2.77 -8.07 26.59
N LEU A 210 -1.64 -8.77 26.48
CA LEU A 210 -1.24 -9.53 25.30
C LEU A 210 -0.87 -10.95 25.72
N ALA A 211 -1.04 -11.91 24.83
CA ALA A 211 -0.44 -13.23 25.02
C ALA A 211 1.08 -13.07 25.15
N LYS A 212 1.70 -13.87 26.02
CA LYS A 212 3.16 -13.82 26.24
C LYS A 212 3.95 -13.92 24.94
N ALA A 213 3.61 -14.87 24.07
CA ALA A 213 4.26 -15.04 22.76
C ALA A 213 4.14 -13.79 21.86
N THR A 214 3.02 -13.08 21.92
CA THR A 214 2.81 -11.83 21.17
C THR A 214 3.69 -10.72 21.72
N ALA A 215 3.70 -10.51 23.04
CA ALA A 215 4.55 -9.51 23.70
C ALA A 215 6.04 -9.78 23.42
N ASP A 216 6.47 -11.03 23.55
CA ASP A 216 7.84 -11.47 23.25
C ASP A 216 8.20 -11.18 21.78
N SER A 217 7.30 -11.45 20.83
CA SER A 217 7.55 -11.23 19.39
C SER A 217 7.76 -9.77 19.00
N ILE A 218 7.14 -8.84 19.73
CA ILE A 218 7.30 -7.39 19.53
C ILE A 218 8.31 -6.77 20.50
N GLY A 219 8.91 -7.56 21.38
CA GLY A 219 9.90 -7.12 22.37
C GLY A 219 9.32 -6.25 23.49
N ALA A 220 8.01 -6.29 23.73
CA ALA A 220 7.35 -5.49 24.76
C ALA A 220 7.46 -6.15 26.14
N VAL A 221 7.69 -5.33 27.17
CA VAL A 221 7.62 -5.77 28.57
C VAL A 221 6.53 -5.01 29.32
N ILE A 222 6.08 -5.56 30.45
CA ILE A 222 5.10 -4.89 31.31
C ILE A 222 5.58 -3.48 31.66
N GLY A 223 4.70 -2.51 31.52
CA GLY A 223 4.97 -1.08 31.69
C GLY A 223 5.26 -0.35 30.38
N ASP A 224 5.59 -1.06 29.30
CA ASP A 224 5.83 -0.42 27.99
C ASP A 224 4.54 0.15 27.40
N VAL A 225 4.70 1.24 26.64
CA VAL A 225 3.63 1.76 25.77
C VAL A 225 3.65 0.95 24.48
N VAL A 226 2.53 0.32 24.17
CA VAL A 226 2.33 -0.44 22.93
C VAL A 226 1.28 0.25 22.06
N GLY A 227 1.51 0.23 20.75
CA GLY A 227 0.49 0.61 19.78
C GLY A 227 -0.54 -0.49 19.63
N VAL A 228 -1.79 -0.14 19.40
CA VAL A 228 -2.87 -1.08 19.13
C VAL A 228 -3.83 -0.54 18.07
N THR A 229 -4.23 -1.40 17.14
CA THR A 229 -5.32 -1.15 16.17
C THR A 229 -6.23 -2.35 16.13
N ALA A 230 -7.52 -2.15 16.40
CA ALA A 230 -8.50 -3.22 16.32
C ALA A 230 -8.68 -3.70 14.87
N LEU A 231 -8.84 -5.01 14.70
CA LEU A 231 -9.22 -5.60 13.42
C LEU A 231 -10.62 -6.20 13.54
N GLU A 232 -11.42 -6.01 12.50
CA GLU A 232 -12.72 -6.67 12.39
C GLU A 232 -12.55 -8.19 12.31
N PRO A 233 -13.47 -8.98 12.90
CA PRO A 233 -13.46 -10.43 12.79
C PRO A 233 -13.47 -10.86 11.31
N GLY A 234 -12.43 -11.58 10.88
CA GLY A 234 -12.32 -12.09 9.51
C GLY A 234 -11.52 -11.22 8.53
N ALA A 235 -10.89 -10.12 8.98
CA ALA A 235 -9.90 -9.36 8.22
C ALA A 235 -8.64 -10.19 7.84
#